data_AF-A0A502IEH7-F1
#
_entry.id   AF-A0A502IEH7-F1
#
_cell.length_a   1.000
_cell.length_b   1.000
_cell.length_c   1.000
_cell.angle_alpha   90.00
_cell.angle_beta   90.00
_cell.angle_gamma   90.00
#
_symmetry.space_group_name_H-M   'P 1'
#
loop_
_entity.id
_entity.type
_entity.pdbx_description
1 polymer ?
#
loop_
_entity_poly.entity_id
_entity_poly.type
_entity_poly.pdbx_seq_one_letter_code
_entity_poly.pdbx_strand_id
1 'polypeptide(L)'
;MLSRTLLCLAVVSASTPLLADTVWLKNGDKLSGKITVFDGGKLLIQTEYAGAVPIDWKQVKTLESDQELLVKQDAYTGEKAKALHAAEDGKVTLANGETPKTVELASIQQILKPKPVVEDLVWKGNVDAALDYQRAEKDTDDYDIDFKTTARHGRWRHTAEGEYNREFQDGVVTTDNWRGEYSLDRFLTEKWFWQGRAVYKRDKVEELSRQRTVGTGPGYQFWDNELGAFSLGSLVNRTDYEFADGSKENFYSVAMKWDYNRYLIGKKVEFFTNGEVGKPLSGVADYALDAEMGLRYKVTEWASLNLKAERDIISGTDDADLDKTRYTAGFGVAW
;
A
#
# COMPACT_ATOMS: atom_id res chain seq x y z
N MET A 1 47.49 -39.35 -2.28
CA MET A 1 46.94 -38.11 -2.91
C MET A 1 45.52 -38.30 -3.49
N LEU A 2 44.77 -39.33 -3.07
CA LEU A 2 43.40 -39.62 -3.58
C LEU A 2 42.27 -38.89 -2.83
N SER A 3 42.57 -38.25 -1.70
CA SER A 3 41.56 -37.61 -0.85
C SER A 3 41.15 -36.20 -1.32
N ARG A 4 41.98 -35.52 -2.13
CA ARG A 4 41.67 -34.16 -2.63
C ARG A 4 40.78 -34.16 -3.88
N THR A 5 40.83 -35.20 -4.71
CA THR A 5 39.98 -35.33 -5.91
C THR A 5 38.55 -35.77 -5.58
N LEU A 6 38.35 -36.49 -4.47
CA LEU A 6 37.01 -36.88 -3.99
C LEU A 6 36.22 -35.71 -3.37
N LEU A 7 36.90 -34.67 -2.90
CA LEU A 7 36.24 -33.49 -2.32
C LEU A 7 35.68 -32.54 -3.39
N CYS A 8 36.29 -32.47 -4.58
CA CYS A 8 35.78 -31.67 -5.70
C CYS A 8 34.59 -32.30 -6.42
N LEU A 9 34.42 -33.64 -6.35
CA LEU A 9 33.27 -34.31 -6.95
C LEU A 9 31.99 -34.25 -6.08
N ALA A 10 32.13 -33.99 -4.77
CA ALA A 10 31.00 -33.89 -3.85
C ALA A 10 30.28 -32.53 -3.88
N VAL A 11 30.89 -31.50 -4.49
CA VAL A 11 30.32 -30.14 -4.57
C VAL A 11 29.44 -29.94 -5.82
N VAL A 12 29.46 -30.87 -6.78
CA VAL A 12 28.70 -30.76 -8.04
C VAL A 12 27.30 -31.39 -7.96
N SER A 13 26.97 -32.11 -6.89
CA SER A 13 25.74 -32.93 -6.83
C SER A 13 24.60 -32.36 -5.96
N ALA A 14 24.67 -31.09 -5.55
CA ALA A 14 23.63 -30.44 -4.74
C ALA A 14 22.93 -29.27 -5.44
N SER A 15 22.95 -29.22 -6.77
CA SER A 15 22.01 -28.41 -7.55
C SER A 15 20.69 -29.17 -7.68
N THR A 16 19.84 -29.09 -6.66
CA THR A 16 18.42 -29.42 -6.86
C THR A 16 17.92 -28.56 -8.01
N PRO A 17 17.35 -29.12 -9.09
CA PRO A 17 16.66 -28.30 -10.07
C PRO A 17 15.59 -27.54 -9.29
N LEU A 18 15.72 -26.22 -9.22
CA LEU A 18 14.63 -25.37 -8.78
C LEU A 18 13.59 -25.50 -9.89
N LEU A 19 12.67 -26.47 -9.77
CA LEU A 19 11.64 -26.67 -10.77
C LEU A 19 10.83 -25.37 -10.84
N ALA A 20 10.89 -24.73 -11.99
CA ALA A 20 10.12 -23.53 -12.25
C ALA A 20 8.65 -23.93 -12.37
N ASP A 21 7.78 -23.21 -11.66
CA ASP A 21 6.34 -23.29 -11.85
C ASP A 21 6.03 -23.08 -13.34
N THR A 22 5.05 -23.81 -13.83
CA THR A 22 4.69 -23.81 -15.24
C THR A 22 3.24 -23.40 -15.41
N VAL A 23 2.99 -22.49 -16.34
CA VAL A 23 1.64 -22.06 -16.70
C VAL A 23 1.44 -22.28 -18.19
N TRP A 24 0.42 -23.06 -18.52
CA TRP A 24 -0.01 -23.28 -19.90
C TRP A 24 -1.13 -22.32 -20.23
N LEU A 25 -1.05 -21.69 -21.39
CA LEU A 25 -2.05 -20.76 -21.90
C LEU A 25 -2.93 -21.44 -22.96
N LYS A 26 -4.13 -20.88 -23.16
CA LYS A 26 -5.12 -21.40 -24.11
C LYS A 26 -4.68 -21.29 -25.57
N ASN A 27 -3.76 -20.38 -25.88
CA ASN A 27 -3.17 -20.22 -27.21
C ASN A 27 -2.03 -21.23 -27.49
N GLY A 28 -1.69 -22.09 -26.52
CA GLY A 28 -0.61 -23.07 -26.64
C GLY A 28 0.73 -22.63 -26.06
N ASP A 29 0.86 -21.36 -25.63
CA ASP A 29 2.08 -20.88 -25.00
C ASP A 29 2.30 -21.55 -23.63
N LYS A 30 3.57 -21.78 -23.30
CA LYS A 30 4.00 -22.29 -21.99
C LYS A 30 4.99 -21.29 -21.40
N LEU A 31 4.67 -20.80 -20.20
CA LEU A 31 5.53 -19.90 -19.44
C LEU A 31 6.07 -20.66 -18.23
N SER A 32 7.38 -20.55 -18.02
CA SER A 32 8.06 -21.11 -16.86
C SER A 32 8.62 -19.98 -16.00
N GLY A 33 8.43 -20.07 -14.69
CA GLY A 33 8.89 -19.07 -13.74
C GLY A 33 8.42 -19.38 -12.32
N LYS A 34 8.16 -18.36 -11.53
CA LYS A 34 7.68 -18.49 -10.15
C LYS A 34 6.31 -17.82 -10.02
N ILE A 35 5.26 -18.56 -9.70
CA ILE A 35 3.94 -18.00 -9.40
C ILE A 35 4.04 -17.20 -8.11
N THR A 36 3.74 -15.91 -8.19
CA THR A 36 3.85 -15.00 -7.04
C THR A 36 2.49 -14.65 -6.45
N VAL A 37 1.48 -14.46 -7.30
CA VAL A 37 0.11 -14.16 -6.90
C VAL A 37 -0.87 -14.40 -8.04
N PHE A 38 -2.06 -14.89 -7.72
CA PHE A 38 -3.26 -14.69 -8.52
C PHE A 38 -4.27 -13.94 -7.66
N ASP A 39 -4.68 -12.75 -8.12
CA ASP A 39 -5.72 -11.96 -7.48
C ASP A 39 -6.29 -10.95 -8.47
N GLY A 40 -7.54 -10.54 -8.29
CA GLY A 40 -8.18 -9.53 -9.15
C GLY A 40 -8.15 -9.87 -10.65
N GLY A 41 -8.18 -11.16 -11.02
CA GLY A 41 -8.20 -11.63 -12.41
C GLY A 41 -6.84 -11.65 -13.12
N LYS A 42 -5.73 -11.37 -12.42
CA LYS A 42 -4.37 -11.42 -12.99
C LYS A 42 -3.50 -12.41 -12.22
N LEU A 43 -2.85 -13.31 -12.94
CA LEU A 43 -1.79 -14.19 -12.43
C LEU A 43 -0.43 -13.53 -12.71
N LEU A 44 0.42 -13.41 -11.70
CA LEU A 44 1.78 -12.89 -11.82
C LEU A 44 2.79 -14.04 -11.73
N ILE A 45 3.58 -14.20 -12.80
CA ILE A 45 4.70 -15.13 -12.85
C ILE A 45 6.00 -14.33 -12.89
N GLN A 46 6.88 -14.56 -11.92
CA GLN A 46 8.23 -14.03 -11.92
C GLN A 46 9.14 -14.93 -12.78
N THR A 47 9.58 -14.41 -13.92
CA THR A 47 10.52 -15.07 -14.83
C THR A 47 11.93 -14.52 -14.63
N GLU A 48 12.95 -15.29 -14.98
CA GLU A 48 14.35 -14.83 -14.94
C GLU A 48 14.66 -13.80 -16.04
N TYR A 49 13.96 -13.88 -17.17
CA TYR A 49 14.29 -13.11 -18.38
C TYR A 49 13.43 -11.84 -18.58
N ALA A 50 12.17 -11.84 -18.13
CA ALA A 50 11.24 -10.73 -18.32
C ALA A 50 10.74 -10.13 -16.99
N GLY A 51 11.21 -10.64 -15.85
CA GLY A 51 10.71 -10.24 -14.54
C GLY A 51 9.27 -10.74 -14.31
N ALA A 52 8.48 -9.95 -13.56
CA ALA A 52 7.09 -10.27 -13.26
C ALA A 52 6.18 -10.03 -14.48
N VAL A 53 5.67 -11.12 -15.06
CA VAL A 53 4.78 -11.13 -16.22
C VAL A 53 3.33 -11.28 -15.76
N PRO A 54 2.47 -10.27 -15.99
CA PRO A 54 1.05 -10.37 -15.72
C PRO A 54 0.30 -11.12 -16.82
N ILE A 55 -0.46 -12.14 -16.45
CA ILE A 55 -1.27 -12.96 -17.33
C ILE A 55 -2.74 -12.78 -16.96
N ASP A 56 -3.60 -12.58 -17.96
CA ASP A 56 -5.04 -12.62 -17.73
C ASP A 56 -5.47 -14.05 -17.36
N TRP A 57 -6.12 -14.21 -16.21
CA TRP A 57 -6.54 -15.53 -15.72
C TRP A 57 -7.41 -16.28 -16.71
N LYS A 58 -8.21 -15.57 -17.53
CA LYS A 58 -9.05 -16.19 -18.55
C LYS A 58 -8.25 -16.87 -19.66
N GLN A 59 -6.98 -16.51 -19.83
CA GLN A 59 -6.06 -17.11 -20.81
C GLN A 59 -5.31 -18.31 -20.25
N VAL A 60 -5.37 -18.55 -18.93
CA VAL A 60 -4.75 -19.72 -18.31
C VAL A 60 -5.56 -20.97 -18.65
N LYS A 61 -4.85 -21.99 -19.14
CA LYS A 61 -5.37 -23.31 -19.47
C LYS A 61 -5.27 -24.24 -18.27
N THR A 62 -4.09 -24.33 -17.67
CA THR A 62 -3.78 -25.05 -16.43
C THR A 62 -2.44 -24.55 -15.91
N LEU A 63 -2.07 -24.93 -14.69
CA LEU A 63 -0.82 -24.52 -14.06
C LEU A 63 -0.28 -25.62 -13.14
N GLU A 64 1.02 -25.57 -12.91
CA GLU A 64 1.76 -26.48 -12.05
C GLU A 64 2.74 -25.66 -11.20
N SER A 65 2.85 -26.02 -9.92
CA SER A 65 3.78 -25.40 -8.99
C SER A 65 4.11 -26.37 -7.86
N ASP A 66 5.39 -26.52 -7.56
CA ASP A 66 5.84 -27.31 -6.41
C ASP A 66 5.87 -26.49 -5.11
N GLN A 67 5.31 -25.28 -5.13
CA GLN A 67 5.30 -24.37 -3.99
C GLN A 67 4.09 -24.60 -3.10
N GLU A 68 4.31 -24.41 -1.80
CA GLU A 68 3.20 -24.24 -0.88
C GLU A 68 2.48 -22.92 -1.21
N LEU A 69 1.22 -23.04 -1.65
CA LEU A 69 0.38 -21.94 -2.09
C LEU A 69 -0.97 -22.02 -1.37
N LEU A 70 -1.44 -20.89 -0.87
CA LEU A 70 -2.80 -20.75 -0.35
C LEU A 70 -3.73 -20.51 -1.53
N VAL A 71 -4.65 -21.44 -1.77
CA VAL A 71 -5.68 -21.33 -2.81
C VAL A 71 -7.02 -21.06 -2.15
N LYS A 72 -7.63 -19.93 -2.48
CA LYS A 72 -8.96 -19.55 -1.99
C LYS A 72 -9.99 -19.71 -3.08
N GLN A 73 -11.04 -20.48 -2.81
CA GLN A 73 -12.19 -20.64 -3.71
C GLN A 73 -13.35 -19.70 -3.33
N ASP A 74 -13.35 -19.19 -2.09
CA ASP A 74 -14.25 -18.13 -1.63
C ASP A 74 -13.52 -17.16 -0.66
N ALA A 75 -14.21 -16.11 -0.21
CA ALA A 75 -13.62 -15.06 0.63
C ALA A 75 -13.20 -15.52 2.03
N TYR A 76 -13.74 -16.65 2.54
CA TYR A 76 -13.62 -17.09 3.93
C TYR A 76 -12.94 -18.44 4.09
N THR A 77 -12.96 -19.29 3.07
CA THR A 77 -12.35 -20.61 3.06
C THR A 77 -11.15 -20.62 2.13
N GLY A 78 -9.97 -20.85 2.72
CA GLY A 78 -8.72 -21.04 2.00
C GLY A 78 -8.18 -22.43 2.29
N GLU A 79 -7.76 -23.13 1.25
CA GLU A 79 -7.11 -24.43 1.37
C GLU A 79 -5.62 -24.24 1.05
N LYS A 80 -4.75 -24.65 1.97
CA LYS A 80 -3.30 -24.66 1.72
C LYS A 80 -2.98 -25.86 0.84
N ALA A 81 -2.46 -25.60 -0.35
CA ALA A 81 -1.93 -26.63 -1.22
C ALA A 81 -0.42 -26.68 -1.10
N LYS A 82 0.13 -27.88 -0.90
CA LYS A 82 1.59 -28.08 -0.84
C LYS A 82 2.21 -27.97 -2.23
N ALA A 83 1.44 -28.34 -3.25
CA ALA A 83 1.77 -28.19 -4.65
C ALA A 83 0.46 -28.08 -5.47
N LEU A 84 0.60 -27.58 -6.69
CA LEU A 84 -0.43 -27.52 -7.71
C LEU A 84 0.03 -28.39 -8.88
N HIS A 85 -0.79 -29.32 -9.33
CA HIS A 85 -0.50 -30.13 -10.51
C HIS A 85 -1.43 -29.75 -11.65
N ALA A 86 -0.87 -29.71 -12.85
CA ALA A 86 -1.63 -29.50 -14.06
C ALA A 86 -2.69 -30.60 -14.21
N ALA A 87 -3.91 -30.20 -14.58
CA ALA A 87 -5.02 -31.10 -14.84
C ALA A 87 -5.58 -30.84 -16.25
N GLU A 88 -6.77 -31.37 -16.54
CA GLU A 88 -7.48 -31.08 -17.78
C GLU A 88 -7.69 -29.58 -17.99
N ASP A 89 -7.95 -29.19 -19.24
CA ASP A 89 -8.24 -27.81 -19.63
C ASP A 89 -9.25 -27.13 -18.69
N GLY A 90 -8.84 -26.03 -18.08
CA GLY A 90 -9.68 -25.28 -17.14
C GLY A 90 -9.64 -25.78 -15.70
N LYS A 91 -8.85 -26.81 -15.39
CA LYS A 91 -8.73 -27.39 -14.04
C LYS A 91 -7.29 -27.37 -13.52
N VAL A 92 -7.16 -27.49 -12.21
CA VAL A 92 -5.88 -27.72 -11.50
C VAL A 92 -6.12 -28.67 -10.33
N THR A 93 -5.13 -29.51 -10.03
CA THR A 93 -5.19 -30.43 -8.90
C THR A 93 -4.39 -29.86 -7.72
N LEU A 94 -5.08 -29.62 -6.60
CA LEU A 94 -4.51 -29.21 -5.32
C LEU A 94 -3.92 -30.46 -4.64
N ALA A 95 -2.59 -30.50 -4.50
CA ALA A 95 -1.91 -31.57 -3.80
C ALA A 95 -1.82 -31.26 -2.30
N ASN A 96 -2.82 -31.69 -1.54
CA ASN A 96 -2.97 -31.33 -0.11
C ASN A 96 -2.50 -32.44 0.83
N GLY A 97 -1.65 -33.36 0.35
CA GLY A 97 -1.28 -34.59 1.06
C GLY A 97 -2.04 -35.81 0.52
N GLU A 98 -2.70 -36.56 1.41
CA GLU A 98 -3.19 -37.93 1.11
C GLU A 98 -4.33 -38.01 0.07
N THR A 99 -5.09 -36.93 -0.12
CA THR A 99 -6.15 -36.87 -1.13
C THR A 99 -6.00 -35.61 -2.00
N PRO A 100 -5.48 -35.74 -3.23
CA PRO A 100 -5.47 -34.65 -4.20
C PRO A 100 -6.90 -34.26 -4.58
N LYS A 101 -7.15 -32.95 -4.69
CA LYS A 101 -8.48 -32.40 -5.03
C LYS A 101 -8.38 -31.60 -6.33
N THR A 102 -9.04 -32.07 -7.38
CA THR A 102 -9.13 -31.32 -8.65
C THR A 102 -10.24 -30.28 -8.57
N VAL A 103 -9.92 -29.04 -8.91
CA VAL A 103 -10.83 -27.91 -8.90
C VAL A 103 -10.81 -27.17 -10.24
N GLU A 104 -11.92 -26.55 -10.58
CA GLU A 104 -12.02 -25.65 -11.73
C GLU A 104 -11.22 -24.37 -11.45
N LEU A 105 -10.39 -23.93 -12.40
CA LEU A 105 -9.70 -22.63 -12.32
C LEU A 105 -10.69 -21.47 -12.17
N ALA A 106 -11.89 -21.60 -12.74
CA ALA A 106 -12.96 -20.63 -12.60
C ALA A 106 -13.50 -20.50 -11.17
N SER A 107 -13.31 -21.52 -10.33
CA SER A 107 -13.70 -21.48 -8.91
C SER A 107 -12.64 -20.83 -8.02
N ILE A 108 -11.42 -20.66 -8.51
CA ILE A 108 -10.33 -20.06 -7.74
C ILE A 108 -10.48 -18.54 -7.78
N GLN A 109 -10.47 -17.91 -6.61
CA GLN A 109 -10.51 -16.46 -6.47
C GLN A 109 -9.11 -15.88 -6.23
N GLN A 110 -8.27 -16.58 -5.46
CA GLN A 110 -6.91 -16.13 -5.14
C GLN A 110 -5.92 -17.29 -5.03
N ILE A 111 -4.66 -17.06 -5.44
CA ILE A 111 -3.50 -17.91 -5.15
C ILE A 111 -2.42 -17.03 -4.54
N LEU A 112 -2.00 -17.33 -3.32
CA LEU A 112 -1.05 -16.51 -2.54
C LEU A 112 0.04 -17.37 -1.94
N LYS A 113 1.23 -16.80 -1.73
CA LYS A 113 2.21 -17.44 -0.84
C LYS A 113 1.67 -17.40 0.60
N PRO A 114 1.62 -18.53 1.33
CA PRO A 114 1.20 -18.54 2.73
C PRO A 114 2.09 -17.60 3.55
N LYS A 115 1.50 -16.65 4.27
CA LYS A 115 2.20 -15.85 5.28
C LYS A 115 2.17 -16.62 6.61
N PRO A 116 3.29 -16.65 7.37
CA PRO A 116 3.32 -17.29 8.68
C PRO A 116 2.25 -16.69 9.59
N VAL A 117 1.62 -17.59 10.34
CA VAL A 117 0.29 -17.41 10.87
C VAL A 117 0.38 -16.81 12.27
N VAL A 118 0.33 -15.47 12.35
CA VAL A 118 -0.33 -14.83 13.49
C VAL A 118 -1.76 -14.58 13.00
N GLU A 119 -2.66 -15.47 13.38
CA GLU A 119 -3.74 -16.09 12.58
C GLU A 119 -4.90 -15.20 12.10
N ASP A 120 -4.87 -13.90 12.35
CA ASP A 120 -5.84 -12.94 11.81
C ASP A 120 -5.26 -11.52 11.81
N LEU A 121 -3.93 -11.33 11.94
CA LEU A 121 -3.32 -10.00 11.91
C LEU A 121 -2.53 -9.81 10.62
N VAL A 122 -3.05 -8.95 9.73
CA VAL A 122 -2.29 -8.48 8.57
C VAL A 122 -1.74 -7.11 8.88
N TRP A 123 -0.43 -7.03 9.06
CA TRP A 123 0.30 -5.78 9.26
C TRP A 123 1.13 -5.47 8.02
N LYS A 124 1.00 -4.24 7.52
CA LYS A 124 1.79 -3.71 6.41
C LYS A 124 2.14 -2.25 6.70
N GLY A 125 3.26 -1.78 6.20
CA GLY A 125 3.60 -0.37 6.30
C GLY A 125 4.74 0.06 5.41
N ASN A 126 4.93 1.37 5.37
CA ASN A 126 6.04 2.03 4.69
C ASN A 126 6.51 3.23 5.53
N VAL A 127 7.82 3.46 5.50
CA VAL A 127 8.44 4.72 5.88
C VAL A 127 9.12 5.27 4.63
N ASP A 128 8.86 6.52 4.30
CA ASP A 128 9.48 7.23 3.19
C ASP A 128 10.31 8.39 3.77
N ALA A 129 11.51 8.61 3.23
CA ALA A 129 12.39 9.71 3.62
C ALA A 129 12.94 10.41 2.37
N ALA A 130 12.90 11.73 2.38
CA ALA A 130 13.44 12.57 1.30
C ALA A 130 14.30 13.68 1.88
N LEU A 131 15.31 14.08 1.10
CA LEU A 131 16.29 15.08 1.45
C LEU A 131 16.57 15.94 0.22
N ASP A 132 16.48 17.26 0.34
CA ASP A 132 16.86 18.20 -0.72
C ASP A 132 17.93 19.17 -0.21
N TYR A 133 18.94 19.43 -1.05
CA TYR A 133 20.06 20.32 -0.72
C TYR A 133 20.31 21.24 -1.92
N GLN A 134 20.02 22.52 -1.76
CA GLN A 134 20.24 23.55 -2.78
C GLN A 134 21.30 24.53 -2.30
N ARG A 135 22.29 24.79 -3.16
CA ARG A 135 23.35 25.77 -2.90
C ARG A 135 23.28 26.86 -3.96
N ALA A 136 22.86 28.05 -3.57
CA ALA A 136 22.57 29.17 -4.47
C ALA A 136 22.83 30.51 -3.77
N GLU A 137 22.16 31.59 -4.20
CA GLU A 137 22.17 32.87 -3.46
C GLU A 137 21.56 32.71 -2.06
N LYS A 138 20.61 31.79 -1.93
CA LYS A 138 20.13 31.27 -0.66
C LYS A 138 20.37 29.77 -0.60
N ASP A 139 20.92 29.30 0.50
CA ASP A 139 21.13 27.87 0.75
C ASP A 139 19.86 27.26 1.34
N THR A 140 19.38 26.14 0.78
CA THR A 140 18.21 25.41 1.28
C THR A 140 18.59 23.99 1.67
N ASP A 141 18.24 23.59 2.90
CA ASP A 141 18.35 22.21 3.38
C ASP A 141 16.95 21.73 3.82
N ASP A 142 16.39 20.73 3.14
CA ASP A 142 15.04 20.19 3.40
C ASP A 142 15.09 18.71 3.79
N TYR A 143 14.26 18.35 4.78
CA TYR A 143 14.18 17.02 5.39
C TYR A 143 12.72 16.62 5.58
N ASP A 144 12.29 15.59 4.85
CA ASP A 144 10.95 15.04 4.93
C ASP A 144 10.99 13.58 5.38
N ILE A 145 10.14 13.23 6.35
CA ILE A 145 9.93 11.86 6.81
C ILE A 145 8.44 11.58 6.91
N ASP A 146 8.00 10.57 6.17
CA ASP A 146 6.64 10.07 6.21
C ASP A 146 6.61 8.63 6.70
N PHE A 147 5.58 8.26 7.45
CA PHE A 147 5.27 6.86 7.70
C PHE A 147 3.78 6.60 7.56
N LYS A 148 3.46 5.40 7.09
CA LYS A 148 2.10 4.87 7.08
C LYS A 148 2.14 3.41 7.44
N THR A 149 1.27 3.01 8.36
CA THR A 149 1.14 1.63 8.78
C THR A 149 -0.33 1.25 8.91
N THR A 150 -0.67 0.05 8.45
CA THR A 150 -2.00 -0.52 8.55
C THR A 150 -1.95 -1.89 9.21
N ALA A 151 -2.74 -2.08 10.25
CA ALA A 151 -2.93 -3.36 10.90
C ALA A 151 -4.41 -3.77 10.81
N ARG A 152 -4.70 -4.90 10.19
CA ARG A 152 -6.05 -5.44 10.03
C ARG A 152 -6.22 -6.71 10.85
N HIS A 153 -7.25 -6.74 11.69
CA HIS A 153 -7.61 -7.89 12.49
C HIS A 153 -9.13 -8.07 12.55
N GLY A 154 -9.63 -9.18 11.98
CA GLY A 154 -11.04 -9.46 11.84
C GLY A 154 -11.79 -8.33 11.16
N ARG A 155 -12.70 -7.70 11.91
CA ARG A 155 -13.53 -6.56 11.43
C ARG A 155 -12.91 -5.19 11.70
N TRP A 156 -11.68 -5.13 12.18
CA TRP A 156 -11.01 -3.88 12.53
C TRP A 156 -9.83 -3.62 11.62
N ARG A 157 -9.70 -2.38 11.15
CA ARG A 157 -8.51 -1.89 10.48
C ARG A 157 -8.02 -0.64 11.20
N HIS A 158 -6.80 -0.71 11.68
CA HIS A 158 -6.06 0.38 12.29
C HIS A 158 -5.14 0.97 11.23
N THR A 159 -5.17 2.28 11.05
CA THR A 159 -4.22 3.00 10.21
C THR A 159 -3.57 4.09 11.05
N ALA A 160 -2.24 4.14 11.05
CA ALA A 160 -1.49 5.25 11.63
C ALA A 160 -0.62 5.86 10.54
N GLU A 161 -0.66 7.18 10.44
CA GLU A 161 0.10 7.98 9.50
C GLU A 161 0.82 9.08 10.28
N GLY A 162 2.00 9.46 9.82
CA GLY A 162 2.64 10.64 10.33
C GLY A 162 3.71 11.16 9.41
N GLU A 163 4.00 12.43 9.59
CA GLU A 163 4.81 13.24 8.70
C GLU A 163 5.59 14.24 9.54
N TYR A 164 6.85 14.46 9.18
CA TYR A 164 7.71 15.46 9.77
C TYR A 164 8.47 16.18 8.66
N ASN A 165 8.36 17.50 8.64
CA ASN A 165 8.99 18.36 7.65
C ASN A 165 9.86 19.37 8.36
N ARG A 166 11.09 19.53 7.87
CA ARG A 166 12.01 20.54 8.37
C ARG A 166 12.84 21.14 7.26
N GLU A 167 12.72 22.46 7.13
CA GLU A 167 13.41 23.23 6.10
C GLU A 167 14.23 24.35 6.76
N PHE A 168 15.44 24.54 6.25
CA PHE A 168 16.28 25.68 6.55
C PHE A 168 16.54 26.48 5.28
N GLN A 169 16.44 27.80 5.37
CA GLN A 169 16.92 28.74 4.36
C GLN A 169 17.97 29.66 4.97
N ASP A 170 19.19 29.65 4.44
CA ASP A 170 20.34 30.41 4.97
C ASP A 170 20.62 30.14 6.46
N GLY A 171 20.38 28.90 6.90
CA GLY A 171 20.51 28.49 8.30
C GLY A 171 19.37 28.91 9.22
N VAL A 172 18.34 29.60 8.70
CA VAL A 172 17.12 29.96 9.43
C VAL A 172 16.03 28.93 9.16
N VAL A 173 15.34 28.48 10.20
CA VAL A 173 14.23 27.51 10.06
C VAL A 173 13.04 28.19 9.39
N THR A 174 12.66 27.70 8.21
CA THR A 174 11.48 28.16 7.45
C THR A 174 10.30 27.21 7.56
N THR A 175 10.56 25.92 7.82
CA THR A 175 9.53 24.91 8.09
C THR A 175 9.98 24.04 9.28
N ASP A 176 9.10 23.85 10.28
CA ASP A 176 9.28 22.84 11.34
C ASP A 176 7.89 22.42 11.83
N ASN A 177 7.34 21.41 11.17
CA ASN A 177 6.01 20.92 11.47
C ASN A 177 5.94 19.40 11.46
N TRP A 178 4.92 18.89 12.15
CA TRP A 178 4.61 17.48 12.14
C TRP A 178 3.11 17.26 12.18
N ARG A 179 2.71 16.16 11.55
CA ARG A 179 1.33 15.67 11.48
C ARG A 179 1.31 14.24 11.97
N GLY A 180 0.32 13.91 12.79
CA GLY A 180 0.01 12.56 13.21
C GLY A 180 -1.46 12.28 12.99
N GLU A 181 -1.77 11.16 12.38
CA GLU A 181 -3.13 10.69 12.16
C GLU A 181 -3.27 9.24 12.62
N TYR A 182 -4.39 8.95 13.27
CA TYR A 182 -4.82 7.61 13.58
C TYR A 182 -6.28 7.43 13.16
N SER A 183 -6.55 6.38 12.38
CA SER A 183 -7.90 5.97 12.02
C SER A 183 -8.18 4.54 12.45
N LEU A 184 -9.43 4.32 12.84
CA LEU A 184 -9.97 3.02 13.23
C LEU A 184 -11.24 2.76 12.43
N ASP A 185 -11.18 1.76 11.56
CA ASP A 185 -12.30 1.35 10.74
C ASP A 185 -12.92 0.08 11.31
N ARG A 186 -14.22 0.12 11.58
CA ARG A 186 -15.03 -1.05 11.93
C ARG A 186 -15.85 -1.49 10.74
N PHE A 187 -15.46 -2.60 10.11
CA PHE A 187 -16.17 -3.22 8.99
C PHE A 187 -17.52 -3.78 9.47
N LEU A 188 -18.61 -3.18 9.01
CA LEU A 188 -20.00 -3.63 9.25
C LEU A 188 -20.36 -4.80 8.33
N THR A 189 -19.84 -4.76 7.10
CA THR A 189 -19.83 -5.85 6.11
C THR A 189 -18.43 -5.97 5.52
N GLU A 190 -18.22 -6.83 4.52
CA GLU A 190 -16.93 -6.91 3.81
C GLU A 190 -16.49 -5.58 3.17
N LYS A 191 -17.46 -4.72 2.80
CA LYS A 191 -17.19 -3.47 2.07
C LYS A 191 -17.57 -2.21 2.84
N TRP A 192 -18.63 -2.26 3.63
CA TRP A 192 -19.05 -1.10 4.42
C TRP A 192 -18.32 -1.07 5.75
N PHE A 193 -17.75 0.07 6.10
CA PHE A 193 -17.12 0.30 7.39
C PHE A 193 -17.59 1.62 8.01
N TRP A 194 -17.44 1.73 9.32
CA TRP A 194 -17.59 2.98 10.05
C TRP A 194 -16.22 3.40 10.57
N GLN A 195 -15.78 4.61 10.26
CA GLN A 195 -14.46 5.12 10.61
C GLN A 195 -14.54 6.09 11.78
N GLY A 196 -13.62 5.96 12.74
CA GLY A 196 -13.23 7.01 13.67
C GLY A 196 -11.83 7.50 13.31
N ARG A 197 -11.58 8.80 13.39
CA ARG A 197 -10.32 9.43 12.99
C ARG A 197 -9.92 10.50 14.00
N ALA A 198 -8.63 10.57 14.32
CA ALA A 198 -8.03 11.66 15.07
C ALA A 198 -6.77 12.14 14.33
N VAL A 199 -6.67 13.45 14.16
CA VAL A 199 -5.51 14.12 13.53
C VAL A 199 -5.00 15.17 14.50
N TYR A 200 -3.69 15.27 14.58
CA TYR A 200 -2.99 16.34 15.29
C TYR A 200 -1.90 16.90 14.37
N LYS A 201 -1.94 18.20 14.11
CA LYS A 201 -0.87 18.94 13.43
C LYS A 201 -0.25 19.95 14.39
N ARG A 202 1.06 20.14 14.32
CA ARG A 202 1.79 21.19 15.01
C ARG A 202 2.72 21.86 14.02
N ASP A 203 2.60 23.17 13.89
CA ASP A 203 3.55 24.01 13.18
C ASP A 203 4.24 24.95 14.17
N LYS A 204 5.55 25.12 14.07
CA LYS A 204 6.34 26.01 14.93
C LYS A 204 6.70 27.34 14.24
N VAL A 205 6.42 27.47 12.95
CA VAL A 205 6.76 28.63 12.13
C VAL A 205 5.49 29.37 11.69
N GLU A 206 4.46 28.65 11.24
CA GLU A 206 3.19 29.25 10.77
C GLU A 206 2.31 29.80 11.91
N GLU A 207 1.41 30.73 11.57
CA GLU A 207 0.45 31.32 12.50
C GLU A 207 -0.50 30.27 13.09
N LEU A 208 -0.95 29.30 12.28
CA LEU A 208 -1.73 28.16 12.76
C LEU A 208 -0.83 27.15 13.48
N SER A 209 -0.51 27.45 14.74
CA SER A 209 0.47 26.67 15.49
C SER A 209 0.02 25.24 15.84
N ARG A 210 -1.28 24.97 15.90
CA ARG A 210 -1.82 23.66 16.24
C ARG A 210 -3.22 23.46 15.68
N GLN A 211 -3.43 22.27 15.12
CA GLN A 211 -4.73 21.80 14.69
C GLN A 211 -5.02 20.43 15.33
N ARG A 212 -6.24 20.27 15.81
CA ARG A 212 -6.79 18.97 16.25
C ARG A 212 -8.06 18.70 15.49
N THR A 213 -8.17 17.54 14.87
CA THR A 213 -9.39 17.14 14.18
C THR A 213 -9.84 15.78 14.70
N VAL A 214 -11.10 15.68 15.09
CA VAL A 214 -11.75 14.40 15.41
C VAL A 214 -12.90 14.21 14.46
N GLY A 215 -12.89 13.08 13.77
CA GLY A 215 -13.82 12.78 12.69
C GLY A 215 -14.46 11.42 12.84
N THR A 216 -15.71 11.29 12.39
CA THR A 216 -16.33 9.97 12.26
C THR A 216 -17.37 9.94 11.14
N GLY A 217 -17.54 8.77 10.53
CA GLY A 217 -18.58 8.56 9.54
C GLY A 217 -18.43 7.27 8.73
N PRO A 218 -19.35 7.01 7.80
CA PRO A 218 -19.37 5.79 7.02
C PRO A 218 -18.33 5.81 5.90
N GLY A 219 -17.83 4.64 5.54
CA GLY A 219 -16.97 4.44 4.38
C GLY A 219 -17.27 3.15 3.63
N TYR A 220 -16.75 3.09 2.41
CA TYR A 220 -16.93 1.98 1.49
C TYR A 220 -15.60 1.56 0.86
N GLN A 221 -15.26 0.28 1.02
CA GLN A 221 -14.14 -0.38 0.37
C GLN A 221 -14.62 -0.95 -0.98
N PHE A 222 -14.19 -0.33 -2.09
CA PHE A 222 -14.56 -0.78 -3.42
C PHE A 222 -13.86 -2.10 -3.77
N TRP A 223 -12.55 -2.16 -3.50
CA TRP A 223 -11.72 -3.36 -3.58
C TRP A 223 -10.55 -3.24 -2.62
N ASP A 224 -10.07 -4.38 -2.10
CA ASP A 224 -8.85 -4.52 -1.31
C ASP A 224 -8.26 -5.88 -1.67
N ASN A 225 -7.17 -5.88 -2.44
CA ASN A 225 -6.56 -7.08 -2.97
C ASN A 225 -5.05 -6.90 -3.08
N GLU A 226 -4.35 -7.96 -3.47
CA GLU A 226 -2.90 -7.98 -3.59
C GLU A 226 -2.34 -6.97 -4.60
N LEU A 227 -3.15 -6.49 -5.54
CA LEU A 227 -2.75 -5.55 -6.59
C LEU A 227 -3.08 -4.09 -6.23
N GLY A 228 -3.76 -3.84 -5.12
CA GLY A 228 -4.12 -2.51 -4.66
C GLY A 228 -5.45 -2.46 -3.93
N ALA A 229 -5.79 -1.28 -3.44
CA ALA A 229 -7.02 -1.01 -2.72
C ALA A 229 -7.62 0.33 -3.15
N PHE A 230 -8.93 0.48 -2.96
CA PHE A 230 -9.60 1.76 -3.03
C PHE A 230 -10.75 1.83 -2.04
N SER A 231 -10.73 2.87 -1.21
CA SER A 231 -11.81 3.20 -0.30
C SER A 231 -12.13 4.68 -0.32
N LEU A 232 -13.40 4.97 -0.02
CA LEU A 232 -13.90 6.33 0.17
C LEU A 232 -14.63 6.40 1.52
N GLY A 233 -14.44 7.48 2.26
CA GLY A 233 -15.12 7.74 3.52
C GLY A 233 -15.77 9.12 3.52
N SER A 234 -16.94 9.24 4.12
CA SER A 234 -17.48 10.55 4.51
C SER A 234 -17.33 10.73 6.01
N LEU A 235 -16.93 11.92 6.44
CA LEU A 235 -16.68 12.23 7.83
C LEU A 235 -17.41 13.50 8.22
N VAL A 236 -17.98 13.49 9.43
CA VAL A 236 -18.29 14.72 10.15
C VAL A 236 -17.13 14.96 11.10
N ASN A 237 -16.48 16.10 10.93
CA ASN A 237 -15.28 16.47 11.68
C ASN A 237 -15.62 17.60 12.65
N ARG A 238 -15.01 17.56 13.83
CA ARG A 238 -14.79 18.72 14.68
C ARG A 238 -13.32 19.09 14.55
N THR A 239 -13.04 20.35 14.23
CA THR A 239 -11.70 20.90 14.16
C THR A 239 -11.53 21.97 15.22
N ASP A 240 -10.43 21.92 15.96
CA ASP A 240 -10.00 22.92 16.92
C ASP A 240 -8.64 23.48 16.48
N TYR A 241 -8.57 24.78 16.24
CA TYR A 241 -7.38 25.56 15.89
C TYR A 241 -6.86 26.34 17.10
N GLU A 242 -5.55 26.45 17.20
CA GLU A 242 -4.84 27.29 18.16
C GLU A 242 -3.71 28.01 17.42
N PHE A 243 -3.81 29.33 17.38
CA PHE A 243 -2.88 30.19 16.67
C PHE A 243 -1.68 30.58 17.54
N ALA A 244 -0.63 31.12 16.94
CA ALA A 244 0.61 31.49 17.61
C ALA A 244 0.42 32.60 18.67
N ASP A 245 -0.59 33.46 18.50
CA ASP A 245 -0.99 34.49 19.47
C ASP A 245 -1.80 33.93 20.66
N GLY A 246 -2.13 32.63 20.65
CA GLY A 246 -2.90 31.93 21.66
C GLY A 246 -4.42 31.99 21.45
N SER A 247 -4.89 32.66 20.41
CA SER A 247 -6.31 32.63 20.01
C SER A 247 -6.71 31.23 19.56
N LYS A 248 -8.00 30.93 19.65
CA LYS A 248 -8.55 29.60 19.39
C LYS A 248 -9.84 29.70 18.60
N GLU A 249 -9.99 28.79 17.67
CA GLU A 249 -11.20 28.65 16.87
C GLU A 249 -11.62 27.19 16.82
N ASN A 250 -12.92 26.94 16.67
CA ASN A 250 -13.41 25.60 16.42
C ASN A 250 -14.64 25.61 15.53
N PHE A 251 -14.74 24.58 14.70
CA PHE A 251 -15.85 24.43 13.77
C PHE A 251 -16.12 22.96 13.48
N TYR A 252 -17.33 22.72 12.95
CA TYR A 252 -17.69 21.45 12.37
C TYR A 252 -17.56 21.51 10.85
N SER A 253 -17.16 20.40 10.23
CA SER A 253 -17.09 20.26 8.78
C SER A 253 -17.60 18.91 8.33
N VAL A 254 -18.03 18.84 7.06
CA VAL A 254 -18.29 17.58 6.36
C VAL A 254 -17.16 17.36 5.38
N ALA A 255 -16.60 16.15 5.34
CA ALA A 255 -15.47 15.83 4.48
C ALA A 255 -15.65 14.51 3.74
N MET A 256 -15.00 14.40 2.58
CA MET A 256 -14.82 13.17 1.84
C MET A 256 -13.33 12.82 1.79
N LYS A 257 -12.97 11.66 2.33
CA LYS A 257 -11.62 11.09 2.29
C LYS A 257 -11.54 10.00 1.23
N TRP A 258 -10.45 9.93 0.47
CA TRP A 258 -10.13 8.81 -0.40
C TRP A 258 -8.76 8.21 -0.05
N ASP A 259 -8.62 6.91 -0.29
CA ASP A 259 -7.37 6.18 -0.21
C ASP A 259 -7.34 5.18 -1.37
N TYR A 260 -6.39 5.35 -2.29
CA TYR A 260 -6.24 4.56 -3.49
C TYR A 260 -4.77 4.15 -3.66
N ASN A 261 -4.55 2.88 -4.01
CA ASN A 261 -3.28 2.44 -4.56
C ASN A 261 -3.48 1.33 -5.60
N ARG A 262 -2.58 1.26 -6.59
CA ARG A 262 -2.60 0.23 -7.63
C ARG A 262 -1.21 -0.04 -8.17
N TYR A 263 -0.84 -1.33 -8.24
CA TYR A 263 0.32 -1.75 -9.01
C TYR A 263 0.03 -1.70 -10.51
N LEU A 264 0.79 -0.88 -11.22
CA LEU A 264 0.68 -0.66 -12.67
C LEU A 264 1.48 -1.70 -13.46
N ILE A 265 2.64 -2.12 -12.95
CA ILE A 265 3.57 -3.02 -13.66
C ILE A 265 4.13 -4.06 -12.68
N GLY A 266 3.70 -5.31 -12.80
CA GLY A 266 4.34 -6.47 -12.16
C GLY A 266 4.65 -6.34 -10.66
N LYS A 267 3.80 -5.66 -9.89
CA LYS A 267 4.04 -5.27 -8.48
C LYS A 267 5.31 -4.42 -8.21
N LYS A 268 5.95 -3.89 -9.25
CA LYS A 268 7.14 -3.03 -9.16
C LYS A 268 6.80 -1.55 -9.15
N VAL A 269 5.88 -1.13 -10.02
CA VAL A 269 5.43 0.27 -10.09
C VAL A 269 4.06 0.36 -9.45
N GLU A 270 3.93 1.17 -8.43
CA GLU A 270 2.68 1.48 -7.73
C GLU A 270 2.34 2.95 -7.95
N PHE A 271 1.10 3.23 -8.35
CA PHE A 271 0.52 4.55 -8.25
C PHE A 271 -0.36 4.61 -7.01
N PHE A 272 -0.26 5.67 -6.23
CA PHE A 272 -1.09 5.89 -5.05
C PHE A 272 -1.59 7.32 -5.00
N THR A 273 -2.75 7.51 -4.39
CA THR A 273 -3.27 8.82 -4.02
C THR A 273 -4.16 8.68 -2.80
N ASN A 274 -4.04 9.62 -1.88
CA ASN A 274 -4.89 9.73 -0.71
C ASN A 274 -5.12 11.20 -0.40
N GLY A 275 -6.22 11.49 0.28
CA GLY A 275 -6.53 12.87 0.62
C GLY A 275 -7.93 13.04 1.17
N GLU A 276 -8.23 14.27 1.55
CA GLU A 276 -9.50 14.72 2.09
C GLU A 276 -9.90 16.05 1.48
N VAL A 277 -11.15 16.15 1.06
CA VAL A 277 -11.81 17.42 0.74
C VAL A 277 -12.89 17.69 1.75
N GLY A 278 -12.86 18.85 2.40
CA GLY A 278 -13.75 19.21 3.49
C GLY A 278 -14.45 20.54 3.24
N LYS A 279 -15.68 20.67 3.73
CA LYS A 279 -16.44 21.92 3.77
C LYS A 279 -16.81 22.27 5.22
N PRO A 280 -16.28 23.36 5.78
CA PRO A 280 -16.74 23.88 7.06
C PRO A 280 -18.21 24.30 7.03
N LEU A 281 -18.92 24.07 8.13
CA LEU A 281 -20.34 24.38 8.27
C LEU A 281 -20.60 25.77 8.86
N SER A 282 -19.59 26.37 9.50
CA SER A 282 -19.66 27.70 10.11
C SER A 282 -19.26 28.85 9.17
N GLY A 283 -18.93 28.56 7.90
CA GLY A 283 -18.53 29.59 6.93
C GLY A 283 -17.13 30.17 7.14
N VAL A 284 -16.27 29.48 7.90
CA VAL A 284 -14.88 29.89 8.19
C VAL A 284 -13.93 29.69 6.99
N ALA A 285 -14.35 28.86 6.04
CA ALA A 285 -13.76 28.69 4.72
C ALA A 285 -14.83 28.10 3.78
N ASP A 286 -14.68 28.29 2.47
CA ASP A 286 -15.52 27.66 1.46
C ASP A 286 -15.25 26.15 1.36
N TYR A 287 -13.97 25.78 1.33
CA TYR A 287 -13.51 24.39 1.36
C TYR A 287 -12.02 24.28 1.76
N ALA A 288 -11.64 23.08 2.17
CA ALA A 288 -10.25 22.68 2.41
C ALA A 288 -9.93 21.40 1.63
N LEU A 289 -8.71 21.28 1.12
CA LEU A 289 -8.17 20.11 0.42
C LEU A 289 -6.79 19.79 1.00
N ASP A 290 -6.58 18.53 1.35
CA ASP A 290 -5.29 17.95 1.77
C ASP A 290 -5.14 16.68 0.92
N ALA A 291 -4.22 16.68 -0.05
CA ALA A 291 -4.14 15.63 -1.06
C ALA A 291 -2.70 15.29 -1.43
N GLU A 292 -2.42 13.99 -1.50
CA GLU A 292 -1.16 13.42 -1.96
C GLU A 292 -1.42 12.51 -3.16
N MET A 293 -0.55 12.57 -4.15
CA MET A 293 -0.43 11.54 -5.19
C MET A 293 1.03 11.20 -5.41
N GLY A 294 1.31 9.94 -5.76
CA GLY A 294 2.68 9.53 -5.98
C GLY A 294 2.84 8.27 -6.80
N LEU A 295 4.07 8.10 -7.27
CA LEU A 295 4.57 6.89 -7.91
C LEU A 295 5.64 6.28 -7.02
N ARG A 296 5.53 4.98 -6.76
CA ARG A 296 6.51 4.20 -6.04
C ARG A 296 7.08 3.12 -6.95
N TYR A 297 8.41 3.07 -7.04
CA TYR A 297 9.16 2.03 -7.72
C TYR A 297 9.86 1.13 -6.70
N LYS A 298 9.44 -0.13 -6.62
CA LYS A 298 10.10 -1.13 -5.77
C LYS A 298 11.40 -1.60 -6.42
N VAL A 299 12.50 -1.31 -5.73
CA VAL A 299 13.86 -1.77 -6.10
C VAL A 299 14.06 -3.20 -5.60
N THR A 300 13.59 -3.48 -4.38
CA THR A 300 13.57 -4.82 -3.77
C THR A 300 12.19 -5.10 -3.18
N GLU A 301 12.03 -6.23 -2.48
CA GLU A 301 10.78 -6.52 -1.77
C GLU A 301 10.47 -5.52 -0.64
N TRP A 302 11.51 -4.86 -0.09
CA TRP A 302 11.41 -3.94 1.04
C TRP A 302 11.87 -2.52 0.71
N ALA A 303 12.70 -2.29 -0.30
CA ALA A 303 13.22 -0.97 -0.65
C ALA A 303 12.50 -0.38 -1.88
N SER A 304 12.19 0.91 -1.84
CA SER A 304 11.59 1.64 -2.96
C SER A 304 12.17 3.03 -3.17
N LEU A 305 11.95 3.55 -4.38
CA LEU A 305 12.06 4.97 -4.71
C LEU A 305 10.64 5.53 -4.82
N ASN A 306 10.42 6.77 -4.39
CA ASN A 306 9.13 7.43 -4.47
C ASN A 306 9.26 8.82 -5.11
N LEU A 307 8.21 9.21 -5.83
CA LEU A 307 7.97 10.57 -6.31
C LEU A 307 6.57 10.95 -5.87
N LYS A 308 6.44 12.08 -5.18
CA LYS A 308 5.19 12.56 -4.59
C LYS A 308 4.90 13.98 -5.06
N ALA A 309 3.62 14.27 -5.18
CA ALA A 309 3.08 15.61 -5.31
C ALA A 309 1.98 15.77 -4.27
N GLU A 310 2.13 16.76 -3.42
CA GLU A 310 1.20 17.11 -2.35
C GLU A 310 0.59 18.47 -2.62
N ARG A 311 -0.68 18.62 -2.27
CA ARG A 311 -1.47 19.82 -2.52
C ARG A 311 -2.33 20.10 -1.30
N ASP A 312 -2.05 21.22 -0.65
CA ASP A 312 -2.84 21.75 0.47
C ASP A 312 -3.53 23.05 0.03
N ILE A 313 -4.85 23.09 0.16
CA ILE A 313 -5.65 24.28 -0.15
C ILE A 313 -6.59 24.57 1.02
N ILE A 314 -6.67 25.82 1.44
CA ILE A 314 -7.77 26.36 2.24
C ILE A 314 -8.26 27.59 1.50
N SER A 315 -9.51 27.59 1.06
CA SER A 315 -10.05 28.68 0.23
C SER A 315 -11.29 29.30 0.83
N GLY A 316 -11.48 30.60 0.61
CA GLY A 316 -12.62 31.38 1.07
C GLY A 316 -12.54 31.76 2.54
N THR A 317 -11.33 32.01 3.06
CA THR A 317 -11.14 32.52 4.43
C THR A 317 -11.16 34.06 4.46
N ASP A 318 -11.43 34.64 5.63
CA ASP A 318 -11.49 36.11 5.80
C ASP A 318 -10.10 36.78 5.77
N ASP A 319 -9.04 36.04 6.11
CA ASP A 319 -7.69 36.60 6.29
C ASP A 319 -6.75 36.29 5.11
N ALA A 320 -6.60 35.01 4.72
CA ALA A 320 -5.78 34.60 3.57
C ALA A 320 -6.00 33.14 3.17
N ASP A 321 -6.22 32.90 1.88
CA ASP A 321 -6.28 31.54 1.32
C ASP A 321 -4.89 30.87 1.35
N LEU A 322 -4.88 29.57 1.67
CA LEU A 322 -3.70 28.71 1.56
C LEU A 322 -3.75 28.00 0.20
N ASP A 323 -2.65 28.05 -0.55
CA ASP A 323 -2.43 27.25 -1.75
C ASP A 323 -0.95 26.83 -1.79
N LYS A 324 -0.68 25.59 -1.36
CA LYS A 324 0.66 25.02 -1.31
C LYS A 324 0.73 23.78 -2.19
N THR A 325 1.80 23.65 -2.95
CA THR A 325 2.15 22.41 -3.67
C THR A 325 3.57 22.05 -3.37
N ARG A 326 3.79 20.80 -2.95
CA ARG A 326 5.12 20.26 -2.69
C ARG A 326 5.38 19.06 -3.59
N TYR A 327 6.61 18.95 -4.06
CA TYR A 327 7.09 17.80 -4.83
C TYR A 327 8.26 17.19 -4.09
N THR A 328 8.18 15.90 -3.83
CA THR A 328 9.18 15.19 -3.02
C THR A 328 9.66 13.95 -3.76
N ALA A 329 10.97 13.71 -3.71
CA ALA A 329 11.60 12.51 -4.26
C ALA A 329 12.44 11.85 -3.17
N GLY A 330 12.16 10.58 -2.87
CA GLY A 330 12.75 9.94 -1.71
C GLY A 330 12.93 8.43 -1.83
N PHE A 331 13.43 7.86 -0.74
CA PHE A 331 13.61 6.43 -0.55
C PHE A 331 12.60 5.91 0.45
N GLY A 332 12.08 4.71 0.21
CA GLY A 332 11.10 4.06 1.07
C GLY A 332 11.58 2.70 1.56
N VAL A 333 11.17 2.35 2.78
CA VAL A 333 11.29 1.01 3.36
C VAL A 333 9.88 0.51 3.68
N ALA A 334 9.50 -0.63 3.12
CA ALA A 334 8.20 -1.26 3.29
C ALA A 334 8.33 -2.66 3.92
N TRP A 335 7.29 -3.07 4.67
CA TRP A 335 7.18 -4.39 5.29
C TRP A 335 5.78 -4.98 5.13
#